data_AF-A0A9X3NLT2-F1
#
_entry.id   AF-A0A9X3NLT2-F1
#
_cell.length_a   1.000
_cell.length_b   1.000
_cell.length_c   1.000
_cell.angle_alpha   90.00
_cell.angle_beta   90.00
_cell.angle_gamma   90.00
#
_symmetry.space_group_name_H-M   'P 1'
#
loop_
_entity.id
_entity.type
_entity.pdbx_description
1 polymer ?
#
loop_
_entity_poly.entity_id
_entity_poly.type
_entity_poly.pdbx_seq_one_letter_code
_entity_poly.pdbx_strand_id
1 'polypeptide(L)'
;MSADEGGERAVDEATAGSGAAGAEAGRRRTPLQRMLGRLPTIAWLTLMWVILWGDPSPGTVVAGAGVATAGYAAAKLPHLPVGLRFRPLHVLLLVGHIVWDMFASSVQVSVHALWRPERMRGVIVEVPMRTDSDLLLAMVTGGLSLITGSLVIELNREEGVLYVHGTPIESERSVRQLRRQVRRTEKLFVWAFGTAADIEEFEREERREAEREARGAAEALPGAAEADDKEDPR
;
A
#
# COMPACT_ATOMS: atom_id res chain seq x y z
N MET A 1 -62.14 6.27 -11.51
CA MET A 1 -61.02 6.50 -10.56
C MET A 1 -60.31 5.18 -10.31
N SER A 2 -59.80 4.51 -11.38
CA SER A 2 -59.31 3.12 -11.33
C SER A 2 -58.28 2.82 -12.43
N ALA A 3 -57.48 3.81 -12.86
CA ALA A 3 -56.56 3.65 -14.00
C ALA A 3 -55.07 3.79 -13.64
N ASP A 4 -54.71 3.87 -12.36
CA ASP A 4 -53.33 4.20 -11.93
C ASP A 4 -52.58 3.02 -11.26
N GLU A 5 -53.27 1.96 -10.81
CA GLU A 5 -52.62 0.86 -10.05
C GLU A 5 -51.86 -0.17 -10.92
N GLY A 6 -51.98 -0.11 -12.25
CA GLY A 6 -51.34 -1.06 -13.16
C GLY A 6 -49.87 -0.76 -13.46
N GLY A 7 -49.46 0.51 -13.33
CA GLY A 7 -48.09 0.95 -13.65
C GLY A 7 -47.09 0.60 -12.54
N GLU A 8 -47.48 0.76 -11.28
CA GLU A 8 -46.60 0.54 -10.13
C GLU A 8 -46.24 -0.95 -9.95
N ARG A 9 -47.20 -1.86 -10.18
CA ARG A 9 -46.95 -3.32 -10.07
C ARG A 9 -45.97 -3.85 -11.12
N ALA A 10 -45.95 -3.26 -12.31
CA ALA A 10 -45.02 -3.67 -13.38
C ALA A 10 -43.58 -3.18 -13.12
N VAL A 11 -43.41 -2.05 -12.42
CA VAL A 11 -42.10 -1.51 -12.02
C VAL A 11 -41.53 -2.29 -10.82
N ASP A 12 -42.39 -2.72 -9.89
CA ASP A 12 -41.98 -3.56 -8.76
C ASP A 12 -41.53 -4.97 -9.19
N GLU A 13 -42.21 -5.59 -10.16
CA GLU A 13 -41.81 -6.91 -10.68
C GLU A 13 -40.47 -6.86 -11.46
N ALA A 14 -40.23 -5.78 -12.23
CA ALA A 14 -38.98 -5.60 -12.97
C ALA A 14 -37.77 -5.34 -12.04
N THR A 15 -38.00 -4.66 -10.92
CA THR A 15 -36.94 -4.34 -9.95
C THR A 15 -36.63 -5.55 -9.05
N ALA A 16 -37.64 -6.38 -8.73
CA ALA A 16 -37.47 -7.62 -7.98
C ALA A 16 -36.69 -8.70 -8.75
N GLY A 17 -36.88 -8.81 -10.08
CA GLY A 17 -36.15 -9.76 -10.93
C GLY A 17 -34.66 -9.45 -11.11
N SER A 18 -34.28 -8.17 -11.12
CA SER A 18 -32.89 -7.72 -11.28
C SER A 18 -32.05 -7.93 -10.01
N GLY A 19 -32.64 -7.72 -8.83
CA GLY A 19 -31.98 -7.97 -7.55
C GLY A 19 -31.68 -9.44 -7.26
N ALA A 20 -32.57 -10.35 -7.69
CA ALA A 20 -32.37 -11.79 -7.55
C ALA A 20 -31.27 -12.33 -8.49
N ALA A 21 -31.18 -11.82 -9.73
CA ALA A 21 -30.15 -12.22 -10.70
C ALA A 21 -28.74 -11.72 -10.32
N GLY A 22 -28.64 -10.55 -9.66
CA GLY A 22 -27.38 -10.01 -9.15
C GLY A 22 -26.83 -10.76 -7.92
N ALA A 23 -27.70 -11.36 -7.11
CA ALA A 23 -27.32 -12.14 -5.93
C ALA A 23 -26.80 -13.55 -6.29
N GLU A 24 -27.25 -14.14 -7.40
CA GLU A 24 -26.82 -15.47 -7.85
C GLU A 24 -25.50 -15.47 -8.65
N ALA A 25 -25.05 -14.30 -9.13
CA ALA A 25 -23.75 -14.14 -9.78
C ALA A 25 -22.55 -14.15 -8.81
N GLY A 26 -22.80 -14.49 -7.53
CA GLY A 26 -21.80 -14.88 -6.52
C GLY A 26 -21.09 -16.18 -6.92
N ARG A 27 -20.24 -16.07 -7.94
CA ARG A 27 -19.27 -17.04 -8.46
C ARG A 27 -18.94 -18.10 -7.42
N ARG A 28 -19.49 -19.30 -7.60
CA ARG A 28 -19.25 -20.51 -6.80
C ARG A 28 -17.75 -20.79 -6.74
N ARG A 29 -17.02 -20.15 -5.81
CA ARG A 29 -15.62 -20.49 -5.51
C ARG A 29 -15.64 -21.87 -4.88
N THR A 30 -15.01 -22.83 -5.54
CA THR A 30 -15.02 -24.24 -5.13
C THR A 30 -14.40 -24.38 -3.73
N PRO A 31 -14.88 -25.33 -2.90
CA PRO A 31 -14.31 -25.58 -1.56
C PRO A 31 -12.81 -25.88 -1.60
N LEU A 32 -12.33 -26.46 -2.71
CA LEU A 32 -10.92 -26.68 -3.01
C LEU A 32 -10.10 -25.39 -3.08
N GLN A 33 -10.59 -24.32 -3.72
CA GLN A 33 -9.89 -23.03 -3.75
C GLN A 33 -9.79 -22.39 -2.36
N ARG A 34 -10.81 -22.58 -1.51
CA ARG A 34 -10.76 -22.12 -0.11
C ARG A 34 -9.76 -22.91 0.72
N MET A 35 -9.57 -24.20 0.43
CA MET A 35 -8.57 -25.05 1.10
C MET A 35 -7.15 -24.76 0.60
N LEU A 36 -6.96 -24.58 -0.72
CA LEU A 36 -5.67 -24.21 -1.31
C LEU A 36 -5.18 -22.85 -0.83
N GLY A 37 -6.08 -21.89 -0.56
CA GLY A 37 -5.72 -20.62 0.06
C GLY A 37 -5.19 -20.73 1.50
N ARG A 38 -5.42 -21.86 2.18
CA ARG A 38 -4.96 -22.11 3.57
C ARG A 38 -3.59 -22.78 3.62
N LEU A 39 -3.20 -23.47 2.56
CA LEU A 39 -1.92 -24.20 2.50
C LEU A 39 -0.71 -23.28 2.69
N PRO A 40 -0.60 -22.08 2.08
CA PRO A 40 0.53 -21.19 2.29
C PRO A 40 0.67 -20.76 3.75
N THR A 41 -0.45 -20.40 4.39
CA THR A 41 -0.46 -19.98 5.80
C THR A 41 -0.07 -21.14 6.72
N ILE A 42 -0.67 -22.33 6.55
CA ILE A 42 -0.34 -23.50 7.36
C ILE A 42 1.13 -23.92 7.15
N ALA A 43 1.60 -23.93 5.90
CA ALA A 43 2.99 -24.24 5.58
C ALA A 43 3.96 -23.22 6.22
N TRP A 44 3.63 -21.92 6.16
CA TRP A 44 4.43 -20.88 6.79
C TRP A 44 4.46 -21.00 8.33
N LEU A 45 3.32 -21.21 8.97
CA LEU A 45 3.29 -21.43 10.43
C LEU A 45 4.06 -22.69 10.82
N THR A 46 3.94 -23.77 10.05
CA THR A 46 4.69 -25.00 10.29
C THR A 46 6.19 -24.78 10.11
N LEU A 47 6.61 -23.99 9.11
CA LEU A 47 8.01 -23.62 8.92
C LEU A 47 8.55 -22.81 10.10
N MET A 48 7.81 -21.80 10.55
CA MET A 48 8.17 -21.02 11.75
C MET A 48 8.24 -21.91 13.00
N TRP A 49 7.33 -22.88 13.13
CA TRP A 49 7.36 -23.86 14.21
C TRP A 49 8.62 -24.74 14.19
N VAL A 50 9.01 -25.24 13.02
CA VAL A 50 10.24 -26.04 12.88
C VAL A 50 11.48 -25.21 13.20
N ILE A 51 11.53 -23.94 12.74
CA ILE A 51 12.62 -23.01 13.06
C ILE A 51 12.68 -22.74 14.57
N LEU A 52 11.52 -22.58 15.22
CA LEU A 52 11.43 -22.35 16.66
C LEU A 52 12.04 -23.49 17.47
N TRP A 53 11.76 -24.74 17.08
CA TRP A 53 12.31 -25.92 17.76
C TRP A 53 13.73 -26.27 17.31
N GLY A 54 14.16 -25.82 16.13
CA GLY A 54 15.49 -26.06 15.57
C GLY A 54 15.74 -27.51 15.13
N ASP A 55 14.74 -28.40 15.24
CA ASP A 55 14.82 -29.82 14.88
C ASP A 55 13.77 -30.16 13.81
N PRO A 56 14.19 -30.43 12.56
CA PRO A 56 13.29 -30.74 11.45
C PRO A 56 12.89 -32.23 11.42
N SER A 57 12.63 -32.86 12.57
CA SER A 57 12.10 -34.23 12.57
C SER A 57 10.65 -34.28 12.05
N PRO A 58 10.24 -35.42 11.43
CA PRO A 58 8.86 -35.59 10.97
C PRO A 58 7.81 -35.38 12.08
N GLY A 59 8.16 -35.71 13.33
CA GLY A 59 7.30 -35.47 14.50
C GLY A 59 7.06 -33.99 14.77
N THR A 60 8.11 -33.17 14.74
CA THR A 60 8.02 -31.71 14.90
C THR A 60 7.17 -31.08 13.79
N VAL A 61 7.33 -31.56 12.55
CA VAL A 61 6.54 -31.07 11.40
C VAL A 61 5.05 -31.39 11.56
N VAL A 62 4.71 -32.63 11.94
CA VAL A 62 3.31 -33.02 12.13
C VAL A 62 2.67 -32.28 13.31
N ALA A 63 3.39 -32.15 14.42
CA ALA A 63 2.95 -31.34 15.56
C ALA A 63 2.75 -29.87 15.16
N GLY A 64 3.69 -29.31 14.41
CA GLY A 64 3.61 -27.95 13.88
C GLY A 64 2.42 -27.74 12.94
N ALA A 65 2.14 -28.69 12.05
CA ALA A 65 0.97 -28.63 11.17
C ALA A 65 -0.35 -28.69 11.96
N GLY A 66 -0.40 -29.51 13.02
CA GLY A 66 -1.53 -29.57 13.95
C GLY A 66 -1.75 -28.23 14.67
N VAL A 67 -0.70 -27.67 15.25
CA VAL A 67 -0.73 -26.37 15.93
C VAL A 67 -1.10 -25.23 14.96
N ALA A 68 -0.53 -25.22 13.76
CA ALA A 68 -0.82 -24.25 12.72
C ALA A 68 -2.30 -24.29 12.31
N THR A 69 -2.85 -25.50 12.13
CA THR A 69 -4.26 -25.69 11.77
C THR A 69 -5.18 -25.24 12.91
N ALA A 70 -4.86 -25.61 14.16
CA ALA A 70 -5.61 -25.21 15.34
C ALA A 70 -5.57 -23.69 15.56
N GLY A 71 -4.39 -23.08 15.44
CA GLY A 71 -4.19 -21.64 15.56
C GLY A 71 -4.94 -20.87 14.47
N TYR A 72 -4.88 -21.32 13.22
CA TYR A 72 -5.64 -20.71 12.13
C TYR A 72 -7.16 -20.81 12.35
N ALA A 73 -7.65 -21.97 12.80
CA ALA A 73 -9.06 -22.17 13.11
C ALA A 73 -9.52 -21.29 14.28
N ALA A 74 -8.71 -21.17 15.33
CA ALA A 74 -9.00 -20.35 16.51
C ALA A 74 -9.02 -18.85 16.17
N ALA A 75 -8.09 -18.40 15.33
CA ALA A 75 -7.95 -17.00 14.98
C ALA A 75 -8.99 -16.53 13.94
N LYS A 76 -9.83 -17.43 13.39
CA LYS A 76 -10.92 -17.14 12.43
C LYS A 76 -10.51 -16.17 11.31
N LEU A 77 -9.27 -16.25 10.80
CA LEU A 77 -8.79 -15.24 9.84
C LEU A 77 -9.68 -15.28 8.58
N PRO A 78 -10.34 -14.15 8.22
CA PRO A 78 -11.00 -14.04 6.93
C PRO A 78 -9.95 -14.24 5.84
N HIS A 79 -10.32 -14.97 4.79
CA HIS A 79 -9.42 -15.32 3.71
C HIS A 79 -9.04 -14.06 2.94
N LEU A 80 -7.82 -13.54 3.13
CA LEU A 80 -7.32 -12.47 2.29
C LEU A 80 -7.18 -13.03 0.86
N PRO A 81 -7.84 -12.45 -0.14
CA PRO A 81 -7.57 -12.79 -1.53
C PRO A 81 -6.13 -12.33 -1.83
N VAL A 82 -5.19 -13.25 -1.73
CA VAL A 82 -3.80 -13.05 -2.14
C VAL A 82 -3.79 -12.95 -3.67
N GLY A 83 -4.12 -11.77 -4.18
CA GLY A 83 -4.01 -11.40 -5.58
C GLY A 83 -2.58 -11.05 -5.98
N LEU A 84 -1.61 -11.09 -5.07
CA LEU A 84 -0.26 -10.60 -5.32
C LEU A 84 0.48 -11.46 -6.33
N ARG A 85 1.17 -10.80 -7.27
CA ARG A 85 2.07 -11.45 -8.22
C ARG A 85 3.49 -11.35 -7.68
N PHE A 86 4.02 -12.46 -7.16
CA PHE A 86 5.38 -12.50 -6.66
C PHE A 86 6.40 -12.38 -7.80
N ARG A 87 7.15 -11.28 -7.85
CA ARG A 87 8.22 -11.03 -8.83
C ARG A 87 9.58 -11.08 -8.16
N PRO A 88 10.30 -12.22 -8.15
CA PRO A 88 11.48 -12.43 -7.32
C PRO A 88 12.59 -11.40 -7.53
N LEU A 89 12.81 -10.95 -8.78
CA LEU A 89 13.81 -9.92 -9.07
C LEU A 89 13.48 -8.57 -8.42
N HIS A 90 12.22 -8.17 -8.45
CA HIS A 90 11.75 -6.92 -7.85
C HIS A 90 11.71 -7.02 -6.33
N VAL A 91 11.38 -8.19 -5.80
CA VAL A 91 11.49 -8.49 -4.36
C VAL A 91 12.94 -8.37 -3.89
N LEU A 92 13.90 -8.89 -4.65
CA LEU A 92 15.32 -8.76 -4.30
C LEU A 92 15.78 -7.30 -4.32
N LEU A 93 15.34 -6.51 -5.30
CA LEU A 93 15.61 -5.06 -5.35
C LEU A 93 14.99 -4.32 -4.18
N LEU A 94 13.75 -4.65 -3.81
CA LEU A 94 13.06 -4.09 -2.65
C LEU A 94 13.81 -4.41 -1.35
N VAL A 95 14.18 -5.69 -1.14
CA VAL A 95 14.93 -6.12 0.05
C VAL A 95 16.29 -5.41 0.10
N GLY A 96 17.02 -5.38 -1.01
CA GLY A 96 18.30 -4.67 -1.09
C GLY A 96 18.16 -3.18 -0.77
N HIS A 97 17.09 -2.53 -1.25
CA HIS A 97 16.82 -1.14 -0.95
C HIS A 97 16.50 -0.91 0.54
N ILE A 98 15.62 -1.71 1.13
CA ILE A 98 15.27 -1.61 2.56
C ILE A 98 16.52 -1.81 3.43
N VAL A 99 17.32 -2.82 3.13
CA VAL A 99 18.55 -3.13 3.88
C VAL A 99 19.53 -1.96 3.77
N TRP A 100 19.75 -1.44 2.56
CA TRP A 100 20.64 -0.29 2.35
C TRP A 100 20.16 0.95 3.12
N ASP A 101 18.89 1.30 2.98
CA ASP A 101 18.30 2.47 3.64
C ASP A 101 18.33 2.33 5.15
N MET A 102 18.09 1.12 5.68
CA MET A 102 18.19 0.83 7.11
C MET A 102 19.60 1.11 7.64
N PHE A 103 20.65 0.61 6.95
CA PHE A 103 22.03 0.85 7.35
C PHE A 103 22.42 2.33 7.21
N ALA A 104 22.09 2.95 6.07
CA ALA A 104 22.41 4.35 5.81
C ALA A 104 21.77 5.29 6.84
N SER A 105 20.50 5.03 7.17
CA SER A 105 19.76 5.84 8.14
C SER A 105 20.26 5.59 9.56
N SER A 106 20.62 4.35 9.91
CA SER A 106 21.28 4.05 11.20
C SER A 106 22.58 4.83 11.35
N VAL A 107 23.43 4.88 10.33
CA VAL A 107 24.66 5.67 10.35
C VAL A 107 24.35 7.15 10.52
N GLN A 108 23.37 7.68 9.79
CA GLN A 108 22.97 9.08 9.89
C GLN A 108 22.48 9.44 11.30
N VAL A 109 21.67 8.58 11.91
CA VAL A 109 21.20 8.73 13.30
C VAL A 109 22.38 8.66 14.27
N SER A 110 23.29 7.69 14.12
CA SER A 110 24.48 7.60 14.98
C SER A 110 25.34 8.86 14.92
N VAL A 111 25.57 9.43 13.72
CA VAL A 111 26.31 10.68 13.54
C VAL A 111 25.59 11.85 14.22
N HIS A 112 24.27 11.99 14.05
CA HIS A 112 23.53 13.08 14.67
C HIS A 112 23.49 12.93 16.20
N ALA A 113 23.35 11.71 16.72
CA ALA A 113 23.37 11.43 18.15
C ALA A 113 24.73 11.76 18.79
N LEU A 114 25.83 11.48 18.10
CA LEU A 114 27.19 11.70 18.62
C LEU A 114 27.66 13.15 18.47
N TRP A 115 27.34 13.82 17.36
CA TRP A 115 27.95 15.12 17.02
C TRP A 115 26.98 16.31 17.07
N ARG A 116 25.66 16.11 16.95
CA ARG A 116 24.68 17.21 16.89
C ARG A 116 23.34 16.89 17.57
N PRO A 117 23.32 16.64 18.88
CA PRO A 117 22.08 16.28 19.60
C PRO A 117 21.01 17.38 19.55
N GLU A 118 21.38 18.66 19.46
CA GLU A 118 20.44 19.81 19.45
C GLU A 118 19.62 19.97 18.16
N ARG A 119 19.94 19.21 17.09
CA ARG A 119 19.27 19.33 15.78
C ARG A 119 18.18 18.27 15.51
N MET A 120 17.85 17.47 16.51
CA MET A 120 16.81 16.45 16.41
C MET A 120 15.41 17.06 16.49
N ARG A 121 14.92 17.65 15.39
CA ARG A 121 13.52 18.06 15.25
C ARG A 121 12.78 17.08 14.36
N GLY A 122 11.73 16.47 14.91
CA GLY A 122 10.81 15.63 14.17
C GLY A 122 9.70 16.47 13.54
N VAL A 123 9.29 16.14 12.31
CA VAL A 123 8.10 16.73 11.69
C VAL A 123 7.22 15.63 11.09
N ILE A 124 5.92 15.86 11.14
CA ILE A 124 4.93 14.99 10.51
C ILE A 124 4.76 15.46 9.07
N VAL A 125 4.97 14.54 8.13
CA VAL A 125 4.82 14.78 6.70
C VAL A 125 3.69 13.92 6.19
N GLU A 126 2.72 14.58 5.58
CA GLU A 126 1.65 13.93 4.84
C GLU A 126 2.15 13.53 3.45
N VAL A 127 1.93 12.26 3.09
CA VAL A 127 2.26 11.69 1.78
C VAL A 127 1.02 10.97 1.22
N PRO A 128 0.40 11.50 0.16
CA PRO A 128 -0.66 10.78 -0.54
C PRO A 128 -0.04 9.57 -1.26
N MET A 129 -0.65 8.42 -1.05
CA MET A 129 -0.32 7.14 -1.68
C MET A 129 -1.05 7.04 -3.01
N ARG A 130 -0.46 6.31 -3.95
CA ARG A 130 -0.98 6.10 -5.31
C ARG A 130 -1.57 4.70 -5.51
N THR A 131 -1.64 3.92 -4.43
CA THR A 131 -2.02 2.51 -4.44
C THR A 131 -3.27 2.31 -3.60
N ASP A 132 -4.33 1.75 -4.20
CA ASP A 132 -5.62 1.53 -3.54
C ASP A 132 -5.77 0.13 -2.92
N SER A 133 -4.79 -0.75 -3.15
CA SER A 133 -4.81 -2.11 -2.61
C SER A 133 -4.40 -2.12 -1.13
N ASP A 134 -5.36 -2.46 -0.26
CA ASP A 134 -5.18 -2.63 1.19
C ASP A 134 -3.92 -3.41 1.58
N LEU A 135 -3.64 -4.48 0.84
CA LEU A 135 -2.52 -5.36 1.13
C LEU A 135 -1.18 -4.73 0.71
N LEU A 136 -1.13 -4.05 -0.44
CA LEU A 136 0.05 -3.29 -0.84
C LEU A 136 0.32 -2.16 0.15
N LEU A 137 -0.72 -1.44 0.53
CA LEU A 137 -0.64 -0.33 1.48
C LEU A 137 -0.12 -0.80 2.85
N ALA A 138 -0.62 -1.93 3.35
CA ALA A 138 -0.13 -2.55 4.57
C ALA A 138 1.35 -2.97 4.47
N MET A 139 1.76 -3.55 3.33
CA MET A 139 3.15 -3.94 3.11
C MET A 139 4.09 -2.73 3.00
N VAL A 140 3.69 -1.67 2.31
CA VAL A 140 4.46 -0.42 2.21
C VAL A 140 4.63 0.19 3.58
N THR A 141 3.55 0.33 4.35
CA THR A 141 3.59 0.81 5.73
C THR A 141 4.51 -0.05 6.60
N GLY A 142 4.38 -1.37 6.54
CA GLY A 142 5.26 -2.29 7.28
C GLY A 142 6.73 -2.14 6.87
N GLY A 143 7.01 -2.01 5.57
CA GLY A 143 8.34 -1.79 5.04
C GLY A 143 8.96 -0.46 5.46
N LEU A 144 8.17 0.62 5.45
CA LEU A 144 8.60 1.93 5.90
C LEU A 144 8.93 1.94 7.40
N SER A 145 8.17 1.20 8.22
CA SER A 145 8.47 1.03 9.65
C SER A 145 9.79 0.28 9.93
N LEU A 146 10.29 -0.51 8.98
CA LEU A 146 11.60 -1.16 9.09
C LEU A 146 12.76 -0.19 8.78
N ILE A 147 12.49 0.84 7.98
CA ILE A 147 13.49 1.84 7.62
C ILE A 147 13.64 2.82 8.79
N THR A 148 14.68 2.61 9.58
CA THR A 148 14.93 3.36 10.82
C THR A 148 15.31 4.82 10.51
N GLY A 149 14.36 5.75 10.66
CA GLY A 149 14.53 7.18 10.36
C GLY A 149 13.20 7.88 10.07
N SER A 150 12.17 7.09 9.75
CA SER A 150 10.80 7.55 9.62
C SER A 150 9.84 6.60 10.34
N LEU A 151 9.10 7.10 11.33
CA LEU A 151 8.04 6.32 11.98
C LEU A 151 6.72 6.61 11.28
N VAL A 152 6.08 5.59 10.70
CA VAL A 152 4.70 5.74 10.24
C VAL A 152 3.81 5.89 11.48
N ILE A 153 3.13 7.03 11.61
CA ILE A 153 2.21 7.27 12.72
C ILE A 153 0.85 6.70 12.36
N GLU A 154 0.33 7.04 11.19
CA GLU A 154 -1.03 6.72 10.81
C GLU A 154 -1.17 6.55 9.30
N LEU A 155 -2.06 5.63 8.91
CA LEU A 155 -2.46 5.39 7.54
C LEU A 155 -3.96 5.60 7.45
N ASN A 156 -4.39 6.66 6.78
CA ASN A 156 -5.79 6.84 6.42
C ASN A 156 -6.05 6.12 5.09
N ARG A 157 -6.74 4.99 5.15
CA ARG A 157 -7.04 4.18 3.95
C ARG A 157 -8.16 4.77 3.10
N GLU A 158 -9.10 5.49 3.71
CA GLU A 158 -10.22 6.10 2.99
C GLU A 158 -9.75 7.25 2.10
N GLU A 159 -8.73 7.98 2.55
CA GLU A 159 -8.13 9.10 1.82
C GLU A 159 -6.84 8.70 1.07
N GLY A 160 -6.31 7.48 1.31
CA GLY A 160 -5.05 7.03 0.73
C GLY A 160 -3.84 7.83 1.24
N VAL A 161 -3.87 8.33 2.47
CA VAL A 161 -2.85 9.25 3.00
C VAL A 161 -2.01 8.57 4.09
N LEU A 162 -0.70 8.66 3.94
CA LEU A 162 0.27 8.16 4.91
C LEU A 162 0.90 9.32 5.69
N TYR A 163 0.75 9.31 7.02
CA TYR A 163 1.39 10.25 7.93
C TYR A 163 2.69 9.67 8.45
N VAL A 164 3.80 10.28 8.02
CA VAL A 164 5.15 9.82 8.33
C VAL A 164 5.87 10.84 9.21
N HIS A 165 6.37 10.39 10.36
CA HIS A 165 7.22 11.18 11.23
C HIS A 165 8.68 11.03 10.80
N GLY A 166 9.29 12.07 10.27
CA GLY A 166 10.71 12.06 9.91
C GLY A 166 11.58 12.70 10.99
N THR A 167 12.67 12.03 11.36
CA THR A 167 13.67 12.55 12.31
C THR A 167 15.08 12.22 11.81
N PRO A 168 16.03 13.17 11.72
CA PRO A 168 15.92 14.62 11.91
C PRO A 168 15.65 15.36 10.59
N ILE A 169 14.67 16.29 10.60
CA ILE A 169 14.36 17.14 9.45
C ILE A 169 14.83 18.56 9.74
N GLU A 170 15.95 18.95 9.11
CA GLU A 170 16.56 20.27 9.30
C GLU A 170 16.10 21.31 8.25
N SER A 171 15.38 20.90 7.19
CA SER A 171 15.01 21.79 6.08
C SER A 171 13.83 21.29 5.24
N GLU A 172 13.24 22.18 4.45
CA GLU A 172 12.23 21.84 3.44
C GLU A 172 12.76 20.83 2.38
N ARG A 173 14.07 20.83 2.14
CA ARG A 173 14.74 19.84 1.28
C ARG A 173 14.67 18.43 1.88
N SER A 174 14.80 18.31 3.20
CA SER A 174 14.70 17.04 3.93
C SER A 174 13.27 16.48 3.87
N VAL A 175 12.25 17.35 3.91
CA VAL A 175 10.84 16.96 3.70
C VAL A 175 10.64 16.40 2.27
N ARG A 176 11.18 17.09 1.25
CA ARG A 176 11.13 16.59 -0.14
C ARG A 176 11.85 15.26 -0.31
N GLN A 177 12.98 15.07 0.37
CA GLN A 177 13.73 13.81 0.34
C GLN A 177 12.94 12.67 0.99
N LEU A 178 12.31 12.91 2.15
CA LEU A 178 11.44 11.93 2.80
C LEU A 178 10.27 11.53 1.89
N ARG A 179 9.59 12.50 1.27
CA ARG A 179 8.53 12.23 0.29
C ARG A 179 9.02 11.37 -0.88
N ARG A 180 10.20 11.66 -1.42
CA ARG A 180 10.80 10.85 -2.50
C ARG A 180 11.14 9.43 -2.05
N GLN A 181 11.61 9.26 -0.81
CA GLN A 181 11.91 7.94 -0.26
C GLN A 181 10.62 7.12 -0.10
N VAL A 182 9.57 7.70 0.49
CA VAL A 182 8.26 7.05 0.62
C VAL A 182 7.71 6.64 -0.74
N ARG A 183 7.69 7.55 -1.73
CA ARG A 183 7.22 7.25 -3.09
C ARG A 183 8.07 6.18 -3.80
N ARG A 184 9.38 6.14 -3.55
CA ARG A 184 10.27 5.10 -4.11
C ARG A 184 9.99 3.73 -3.48
N THR A 185 9.83 3.67 -2.17
CA THR A 185 9.48 2.45 -1.45
C THR A 185 8.12 1.93 -1.91
N GLU A 186 7.11 2.80 -2.00
CA GLU A 186 5.79 2.46 -2.53
C GLU A 186 5.90 1.83 -3.93
N LYS A 187 6.62 2.49 -4.85
CA LYS A 187 6.85 1.97 -6.20
C LYS A 187 7.50 0.58 -6.16
N LEU A 188 8.52 0.36 -5.33
CA LEU A 188 9.17 -0.95 -5.25
C LEU A 188 8.23 -2.05 -4.76
N PHE A 189 7.34 -1.76 -3.81
CA PHE A 189 6.31 -2.71 -3.36
C PHE A 189 5.28 -3.02 -4.45
N VAL A 190 4.78 -2.01 -5.15
CA VAL A 190 3.85 -2.19 -6.28
C VAL A 190 4.48 -3.05 -7.37
N TRP A 191 5.75 -2.81 -7.71
CA TRP A 191 6.46 -3.59 -8.72
C TRP A 191 6.81 -5.02 -8.26
N ALA A 192 7.04 -5.22 -6.96
CA ALA A 192 7.40 -6.52 -6.37
C ALA A 192 6.20 -7.45 -6.16
N PHE A 193 5.04 -6.89 -5.81
CA PHE A 193 3.88 -7.66 -5.35
C PHE A 193 2.57 -7.32 -6.06
N GLY A 194 2.46 -6.17 -6.74
CA GLY A 194 1.24 -5.73 -7.40
C GLY A 194 0.83 -6.62 -8.58
N THR A 195 -0.48 -6.72 -8.79
CA THR A 195 -1.04 -7.28 -10.01
C THR A 195 -0.75 -6.39 -11.22
N ALA A 196 -0.99 -6.90 -12.43
CA ALA A 196 -0.91 -6.06 -13.62
C ALA A 196 -1.89 -4.86 -13.56
N ALA A 197 -3.07 -5.06 -12.96
CA ALA A 197 -4.04 -3.99 -12.74
C ALA A 197 -3.54 -2.95 -11.74
N ASP A 198 -2.94 -3.39 -10.61
CA ASP A 198 -2.37 -2.49 -9.60
C ASP A 198 -1.22 -1.64 -10.18
N ILE A 199 -0.38 -2.24 -11.02
CA ILE A 199 0.72 -1.53 -11.69
C ILE A 199 0.18 -0.49 -12.67
N GLU A 200 -0.82 -0.87 -13.48
CA GLU A 200 -1.43 0.06 -14.44
C GLU A 200 -2.11 1.24 -13.74
N GLU A 201 -2.81 0.97 -12.64
CA GLU A 201 -3.43 1.97 -11.77
C GLU A 201 -2.40 2.94 -11.20
N PHE A 202 -1.34 2.41 -10.59
CA PHE A 202 -0.24 3.20 -10.05
C PHE A 202 0.39 4.11 -11.12
N GLU A 203 0.57 3.60 -12.34
CA GLU A 203 1.10 4.40 -13.45
C GLU A 203 0.11 5.47 -13.95
N ARG A 204 -1.21 5.20 -13.92
CA ARG A 204 -2.23 6.22 -14.26
C ARG A 204 -2.22 7.36 -13.25
N GLU A 205 -2.14 7.05 -11.95
CA GLU A 205 -2.06 8.07 -10.90
C GLU A 205 -0.75 8.87 -10.98
N GLU A 206 0.39 8.22 -11.26
CA GLU A 206 1.67 8.90 -11.50
C GLU A 206 1.58 9.88 -12.68
N ARG A 207 0.89 9.53 -13.77
CA ARG A 207 0.65 10.43 -14.91
C ARG A 207 -0.28 11.59 -14.56
N ARG A 208 -1.38 11.33 -13.84
CA ARG A 208 -2.34 12.37 -13.41
C ARG A 208 -1.68 13.42 -12.53
N GLU A 209 -0.84 13.01 -11.58
CA GLU A 209 -0.09 13.96 -10.75
C GLU A 209 0.86 14.81 -11.60
N ALA A 210 1.62 14.20 -12.51
CA ALA A 210 2.54 14.93 -13.39
C ALA A 210 1.80 15.95 -14.28
N GLU A 211 0.61 15.60 -14.79
CA GLU A 211 -0.24 16.52 -15.55
C GLU A 211 -0.78 17.67 -14.68
N ARG A 212 -1.18 17.41 -13.43
CA ARG A 212 -1.63 18.44 -12.48
C ARG A 212 -0.50 19.40 -12.13
N GLU A 213 0.71 18.88 -11.91
CA GLU A 213 1.91 19.69 -11.66
C GLU A 213 2.25 20.56 -12.88
N ALA A 214 2.17 20.00 -14.09
CA ALA A 214 2.40 20.75 -15.32
C ALA A 214 1.35 21.85 -15.56
N ARG A 215 0.07 21.56 -15.28
CA ARG A 215 -1.02 22.55 -15.35
C ARG A 215 -0.85 23.67 -14.33
N GLY A 216 -0.55 23.33 -13.07
CA GLY A 216 -0.28 24.32 -12.02
C GLY A 216 0.93 25.20 -12.34
N ALA A 217 1.98 24.63 -12.94
CA ALA A 217 3.13 25.40 -13.41
C ALA A 217 2.77 26.36 -14.56
N ALA A 218 1.91 25.94 -15.49
CA ALA A 218 1.41 26.79 -16.58
C ALA A 218 0.50 27.93 -16.07
N GLU A 219 -0.36 27.66 -15.09
CA GLU A 219 -1.23 28.64 -14.45
C GLU A 219 -0.50 29.64 -13.53
N ALA A 220 0.71 29.32 -13.07
CA ALA A 220 1.56 30.24 -12.31
C ALA A 220 2.36 31.23 -13.19
N LEU A 221 2.47 30.95 -14.50
CA LEU A 221 3.20 31.77 -15.49
C LEU A 221 2.39 32.81 -16.33
N PRO A 222 1.07 33.10 -16.15
CA PRO A 222 0.38 34.10 -16.96
C PRO A 222 0.89 35.54 -16.78
N GLY A 223 1.47 35.87 -15.62
CA GLY A 223 1.86 37.25 -15.30
C GLY A 223 3.15 37.75 -15.96
N ALA A 224 3.94 36.87 -16.58
CA ALA A 224 5.21 37.26 -17.22
C ALA A 224 5.06 37.62 -18.71
N ALA A 225 4.01 37.14 -19.38
CA ALA A 225 3.77 37.43 -20.80
C ALA A 225 2.99 38.73 -21.03
N GLU A 226 2.28 39.24 -20.03
CA GLU A 226 1.48 40.48 -20.13
C GLU A 226 2.27 41.74 -19.72
N ALA A 227 3.48 41.56 -19.19
CA ALA A 227 4.40 42.65 -18.86
C ALA A 227 5.30 43.06 -20.05
N ASP A 228 5.47 42.19 -21.05
CA ASP A 228 6.30 42.45 -22.24
C ASP A 228 5.56 43.30 -23.31
N ASP A 229 4.23 43.41 -23.22
CA ASP A 229 3.40 44.25 -24.13
C ASP A 229 3.16 45.68 -23.60
N LYS A 230 3.63 46.00 -22.37
CA LYS A 230 3.48 47.34 -21.76
C LYS A 230 4.75 48.19 -21.75
N GLU A 231 5.86 47.71 -22.31
CA GLU A 231 7.11 48.46 -22.49
C GLU A 231 7.46 48.67 -23.98
N ASP A 232 6.58 49.30 -24.76
CA ASP A 232 7.04 50.12 -25.91
C ASP A 232 6.31 51.48 -25.91
N PRO A 233 6.92 52.52 -25.31
CA PRO A 233 6.43 53.89 -25.44
C PRO A 233 7.02 54.53 -26.71
N ARG A 234 6.13 54.96 -27.62
CA ARG A 234 6.43 56.00 -28.60
C ARG A 234 5.36 57.08 -28.60
#